data_AF-A0A933VGR9-F1
#
_entry.id   AF-A0A933VGR9-F1
#
_cell.length_a   1.000
_cell.length_b   1.000
_cell.length_c   1.000
_cell.angle_alpha   90.00
_cell.angle_beta   90.00
_cell.angle_gamma   90.00
#
_symmetry.space_group_name_H-M   'P 1'
#
loop_
_entity.id
_entity.type
_entity.pdbx_description
1 polymer ?
#
loop_
_entity_poly.entity_id
_entity_poly.type
_entity_poly.pdbx_seq_one_letter_code
_entity_poly.pdbx_strand_id
1 'polypeptide(L)'
;MLRCGTCGMGITGEYRVKKQKNGNTHDYIYYHCTKKNKAIKCDEPCIRQECLDEQTSLLLEKFSLSEDWATQLTALLEKDKNQDAQSSAAFVQEIKNTIESLKMKLQRLLDSYLEQDIEREVYLEKKAKFISEKKSLEEKIVHLKQKRTGWIEPMKEWIKEAENLPKIAREHNLLDKKVMAKKIFGSNLRLTGGQVVWGEIKNGDNSPKNPWAALCAVNQIFTENPKSFFLVAPPGFEPGLPH
;
A
#
# COMPACT_ATOMS: atom_id res chain seq x y z
N MET A 1 -8.18 1.71 -13.97
CA MET A 1 -8.64 2.02 -15.35
C MET A 1 -10.11 2.41 -15.24
N LEU A 2 -10.48 3.60 -15.73
CA LEU A 2 -11.83 4.16 -15.55
C LEU A 2 -12.88 3.33 -16.30
N ARG A 3 -13.99 3.01 -15.63
CA ARG A 3 -15.10 2.24 -16.19
C ARG A 3 -16.38 3.07 -16.26
N CYS A 4 -17.25 2.77 -17.21
CA CYS A 4 -18.59 3.34 -17.26
C CYS A 4 -19.45 2.74 -16.15
N GLY A 5 -20.11 3.58 -15.35
CA GLY A 5 -21.06 3.16 -14.33
C GLY A 5 -22.30 2.49 -14.91
N THR A 6 -22.77 2.97 -16.07
CA THR A 6 -24.00 2.49 -16.73
C THR A 6 -23.86 1.10 -17.35
N CYS A 7 -22.76 0.81 -18.07
CA CYS A 7 -22.62 -0.45 -18.82
C CYS A 7 -21.37 -1.28 -18.47
N GLY A 8 -20.52 -0.82 -17.55
CA GLY A 8 -19.32 -1.52 -17.07
C GLY A 8 -18.12 -1.52 -18.02
N MET A 9 -18.29 -1.01 -19.25
CA MET A 9 -17.24 -0.98 -20.29
C MET A 9 -16.22 0.13 -20.04
N GLY A 10 -15.03 0.00 -20.63
CA GLY A 10 -13.95 0.99 -20.50
C GLY A 10 -14.31 2.36 -21.07
N ILE A 11 -13.72 3.40 -20.47
CA ILE A 11 -13.71 4.78 -21.00
C ILE A 11 -12.44 5.00 -21.84
N THR A 12 -12.57 5.70 -22.97
CA THR A 12 -11.45 5.99 -23.90
C THR A 12 -11.44 7.47 -24.25
N GLY A 13 -10.24 8.01 -24.49
CA GLY A 13 -10.03 9.40 -24.90
C GLY A 13 -10.05 9.55 -26.43
N GLU A 14 -10.73 10.58 -26.92
CA GLU A 14 -10.82 10.99 -28.31
C GLU A 14 -10.38 12.45 -28.42
N TYR A 15 -9.42 12.74 -29.30
CA TYR A 15 -8.95 14.09 -29.58
C TYR A 15 -9.81 14.74 -30.66
N ARG A 16 -10.30 15.96 -30.41
CA ARG A 16 -11.17 16.70 -31.32
C ARG A 16 -10.67 18.13 -31.48
N VAL A 17 -10.48 18.53 -32.74
CA VAL A 17 -10.13 19.89 -33.14
C VAL A 17 -11.40 20.63 -33.55
N LYS A 18 -11.68 21.77 -32.91
CA LYS A 18 -12.80 22.65 -33.26
C LYS A 18 -12.28 23.92 -33.91
N LYS A 19 -12.59 24.08 -35.19
CA LYS A 19 -12.33 25.32 -35.94
C LYS A 19 -13.56 26.21 -35.88
N GLN A 20 -13.40 27.41 -35.32
CA GLN A 20 -14.44 28.42 -35.25
C GLN A 20 -14.49 29.21 -36.57
N LYS A 21 -15.66 29.83 -36.86
CA LYS A 21 -15.87 30.64 -38.08
C LYS A 21 -14.97 31.88 -38.16
N ASN A 22 -14.41 32.32 -37.03
CA ASN A 22 -13.45 33.43 -36.91
C ASN A 22 -11.99 33.01 -37.18
N GLY A 23 -11.73 31.75 -37.54
CA GLY A 23 -10.38 31.22 -37.79
C GLY A 23 -9.68 30.62 -36.56
N ASN A 24 -10.23 30.80 -35.35
CA ASN A 24 -9.63 30.24 -34.13
C ASN A 24 -9.80 28.72 -34.10
N THR A 25 -8.71 28.01 -33.77
CA THR A 25 -8.71 26.57 -33.62
C THR A 25 -8.49 26.22 -32.16
N HIS A 26 -9.39 25.40 -31.60
CA HIS A 26 -9.31 24.92 -30.23
C HIS A 26 -9.28 23.40 -30.20
N ASP A 27 -8.38 22.86 -29.41
CA ASP A 27 -8.14 21.43 -29.28
C ASP A 27 -8.68 20.91 -27.96
N TYR A 28 -9.40 19.80 -28.00
CA TYR A 28 -10.02 19.21 -26.82
C TYR A 28 -9.85 17.70 -26.80
N ILE A 29 -9.59 17.14 -25.62
CA ILE A 29 -9.65 15.70 -25.39
C ILE A 29 -10.97 15.39 -24.68
N TYR A 30 -11.75 14.50 -25.26
CA TYR A 30 -13.01 14.00 -24.70
C TYR A 30 -12.87 12.56 -24.27
N TYR A 31 -13.39 12.21 -23.10
CA TYR A 31 -13.49 10.85 -22.64
C TYR A 31 -14.92 10.35 -22.82
N HIS A 32 -15.07 9.16 -23.38
CA HIS A 32 -16.38 8.57 -23.64
C HIS A 32 -16.38 7.06 -23.38
N CYS A 33 -17.56 6.51 -23.08
CA CYS A 33 -17.72 5.07 -23.03
C CYS A 33 -17.54 4.45 -24.41
N THR A 34 -16.88 3.30 -24.48
CA THR A 34 -16.76 2.53 -25.73
C THR A 34 -18.09 1.93 -26.21
N LYS A 35 -19.13 1.89 -25.37
CA LYS A 35 -20.48 1.37 -25.68
C LYS A 35 -20.48 -0.05 -26.28
N LYS A 36 -19.49 -0.87 -25.92
CA LYS A 36 -19.32 -2.25 -26.43
C LYS A 36 -20.28 -3.27 -25.81
N ASN A 37 -21.03 -2.90 -24.77
CA ASN A 37 -21.99 -3.79 -24.14
C ASN A 37 -23.25 -3.89 -25.01
N LYS A 38 -23.51 -5.07 -25.59
CA LYS A 38 -24.69 -5.32 -26.42
C LYS A 38 -25.97 -5.56 -25.61
N ALA A 39 -25.85 -5.86 -24.31
CA ALA A 39 -26.99 -6.13 -23.44
C ALA A 39 -27.67 -4.86 -22.89
N ILE A 40 -26.97 -3.72 -22.89
CA ILE A 40 -27.42 -2.47 -22.27
C ILE A 40 -27.17 -1.31 -23.24
N LYS A 41 -28.21 -0.54 -23.53
CA LYS A 41 -28.06 0.74 -24.24
C LYS A 41 -27.39 1.76 -23.31
N CYS A 42 -26.18 2.17 -23.66
CA CYS A 42 -25.38 3.08 -22.86
C CYS A 42 -25.49 4.52 -23.40
N ASP A 43 -26.21 5.36 -22.67
CA ASP A 43 -26.40 6.79 -22.96
C ASP A 43 -25.51 7.69 -22.08
N GLU A 44 -24.41 7.14 -21.56
CA GLU A 44 -23.40 7.87 -20.80
C GLU A 44 -22.84 9.06 -21.62
N PRO A 45 -22.85 10.29 -21.09
CA PRO A 45 -22.38 11.47 -21.80
C PRO A 45 -20.84 11.48 -21.93
N CYS A 46 -20.34 12.18 -22.95
CA CYS A 46 -18.91 12.44 -23.09
C CYS A 46 -18.48 13.54 -22.11
N ILE A 47 -17.34 13.38 -21.46
CA ILE A 47 -16.76 14.36 -20.54
C ILE A 47 -15.46 14.95 -21.12
N ARG A 48 -15.21 16.24 -20.91
CA ARG A 48 -13.93 16.87 -21.30
C ARG A 48 -12.82 16.48 -20.32
N GLN A 49 -11.58 16.42 -20.80
CA GLN A 49 -10.42 16.12 -19.96
C GLN A 49 -10.28 17.06 -18.76
N GLU A 50 -10.47 18.37 -18.96
CA GLU A 50 -10.39 19.37 -17.89
C GLU A 50 -11.38 19.08 -16.76
N CYS A 51 -12.64 18.79 -17.11
CA CYS A 51 -13.67 18.47 -16.13
C CYS A 51 -13.43 17.10 -15.46
N LEU A 52 -12.91 16.12 -16.21
CA LEU A 52 -12.53 14.84 -15.64
C LEU A 52 -11.38 14.99 -14.64
N ASP A 53 -10.39 15.82 -14.97
CA ASP A 53 -9.24 16.12 -14.11
C ASP A 53 -9.67 16.80 -12.83
N GLU A 54 -10.49 17.86 -12.92
CA GLU A 54 -11.03 18.60 -11.78
C GLU A 54 -11.81 17.69 -10.83
N GLN A 55 -12.72 16.86 -11.36
CA GLN A 55 -13.47 15.91 -10.54
C GLN A 55 -12.56 14.85 -9.90
N THR A 56 -11.52 14.42 -10.60
CA THR A 56 -10.53 13.48 -10.06
C THR A 56 -9.73 14.13 -8.94
N SER A 57 -9.31 15.39 -9.11
CA SER A 57 -8.62 16.18 -8.07
C SER A 57 -9.46 16.30 -6.80
N LEU A 58 -10.72 16.73 -6.93
CA LEU A 58 -11.64 16.85 -5.79
C LEU A 58 -11.88 15.52 -5.11
N LEU A 59 -11.91 14.42 -5.86
CA LEU A 59 -12.04 13.09 -5.29
C LEU A 59 -10.77 12.69 -4.52
N LEU A 60 -9.58 12.93 -5.07
CA LEU A 60 -8.30 12.62 -4.42
C LEU A 60 -8.10 13.41 -3.12
N GLU A 61 -8.50 14.69 -3.07
CA GLU A 61 -8.38 15.52 -1.86
C GLU A 61 -9.10 14.91 -0.64
N LYS A 62 -10.22 14.21 -0.85
CA LYS A 62 -10.96 13.51 0.22
C LYS A 62 -10.14 12.41 0.91
N PHE A 63 -9.11 11.91 0.25
CA PHE A 63 -8.23 10.86 0.74
C PHE A 63 -6.89 11.42 1.23
N SER A 64 -6.75 12.74 1.34
CA SER A 64 -5.52 13.35 1.82
C SER A 64 -5.36 13.21 3.33
N LEU A 65 -4.11 13.15 3.76
CA LEU A 65 -3.72 13.20 5.16
C LEU A 65 -3.19 14.60 5.45
N SER A 66 -3.64 15.23 6.54
CA SER A 66 -3.07 16.52 6.95
C SER A 66 -1.69 16.33 7.58
N GLU A 67 -0.85 17.36 7.49
CA GLU A 67 0.53 17.36 7.94
C GLU A 67 0.67 17.04 9.45
N ASP A 68 -0.25 17.56 10.27
CA ASP A 68 -0.28 17.28 11.71
C ASP A 68 -0.48 15.79 12.00
N TRP A 69 -1.40 15.14 11.27
CA TRP A 69 -1.67 13.72 11.42
C TRP A 69 -0.56 12.85 10.85
N ALA A 70 0.05 13.26 9.73
CA ALA A 70 1.24 12.59 9.18
C ALA A 70 2.39 12.59 10.19
N THR A 71 2.63 13.71 10.86
CA THR A 71 3.65 13.85 11.90
C THR A 71 3.36 12.93 13.10
N GLN A 72 2.12 12.94 13.60
CA GLN A 72 1.71 12.09 14.71
C GLN A 72 1.82 10.60 14.39
N LEU A 73 1.33 10.17 13.23
CA LEU A 73 1.40 8.76 12.80
C LEU A 73 2.86 8.30 12.61
N THR A 74 3.72 9.16 12.08
CA THR A 74 5.16 8.87 11.94
C THR A 74 5.83 8.71 13.31
N ALA A 75 5.47 9.56 14.28
CA ALA A 75 6.00 9.45 15.64
C ALA A 75 5.54 8.15 16.34
N LEU A 76 4.28 7.76 16.16
CA LEU A 76 3.74 6.49 16.66
C LEU A 76 4.45 5.30 16.02
N LEU A 77 4.70 5.34 14.72
CA LEU A 77 5.40 4.29 13.98
C LEU A 77 6.85 4.09 14.45
N GLU A 78 7.58 5.18 14.73
CA GLU A 78 8.92 5.08 15.32
C GLU A 78 8.87 4.54 16.77
N LYS A 79 7.83 4.86 17.53
CA LYS A 79 7.62 4.29 18.88
C LYS A 79 7.39 2.78 18.81
N ASP A 80 6.50 2.32 17.95
CA ASP A 80 6.18 0.89 17.77
C ASP A 80 7.43 0.12 17.33
N LYS A 81 8.18 0.66 16.37
CA LYS A 81 9.46 0.09 15.92
C LYS A 81 10.46 -0.09 17.08
N ASN A 82 10.58 0.89 17.96
CA ASN A 82 11.48 0.83 19.11
C ASN A 82 10.99 -0.18 20.16
N GLN A 83 9.69 -0.23 20.42
CA GLN A 83 9.08 -1.18 21.34
C GLN A 83 9.22 -2.62 20.84
N ASP A 84 9.09 -2.85 19.53
CA ASP A 84 9.30 -4.15 18.90
C ASP A 84 10.75 -4.61 18.92
N ALA A 85 11.68 -3.69 18.71
CA ALA A 85 13.10 -3.95 18.84
C ALA A 85 13.45 -4.36 20.28
N GLN A 86 12.88 -3.69 21.28
CA GLN A 86 13.10 -4.00 22.68
C GLN A 86 12.49 -5.34 23.10
N SER A 87 11.26 -5.64 22.67
CA SER A 87 10.57 -6.88 23.04
C SER A 87 11.16 -8.13 22.38
N SER A 88 11.77 -8.00 21.20
CA SER A 88 12.47 -9.10 20.53
C SER A 88 13.94 -9.23 20.90
N ALA A 89 14.55 -8.21 21.50
CA ALA A 89 15.99 -8.18 21.75
C ALA A 89 16.48 -9.39 22.56
N ALA A 90 15.78 -9.74 23.64
CA ALA A 90 16.14 -10.86 24.49
C ALA A 90 16.08 -12.21 23.73
N PHE A 91 15.00 -12.44 22.99
CA PHE A 91 14.81 -13.66 22.20
C PHE A 91 15.83 -13.79 21.06
N VAL A 92 16.08 -12.70 20.33
CA VAL A 92 17.10 -12.66 19.27
C VAL A 92 18.50 -12.88 19.85
N GLN A 93 18.77 -12.35 21.05
CA GLN A 93 20.05 -12.54 21.72
C GLN A 93 20.25 -14.00 22.14
N GLU A 94 19.22 -14.66 22.65
CA GLU A 94 19.27 -16.10 22.96
C GLU A 94 19.61 -16.93 21.72
N ILE A 95 18.93 -16.70 20.59
CA ILE A 95 19.24 -17.40 19.34
C ILE A 95 20.68 -17.10 18.89
N LYS A 96 21.15 -15.85 18.99
CA LYS A 96 22.55 -15.51 18.66
C LYS A 96 23.55 -16.26 19.53
N ASN A 97 23.31 -16.37 20.83
CA ASN A 97 24.16 -17.13 21.75
C ASN A 97 24.19 -18.62 21.36
N THR A 98 23.05 -19.19 20.96
CA THR A 98 23.02 -20.59 20.48
C THR A 98 23.82 -20.77 19.19
N ILE A 99 23.72 -19.82 18.23
CA ILE A 99 24.53 -19.82 17.00
C ILE A 99 26.03 -19.75 17.33
N GLU A 100 26.42 -18.91 18.29
CA GLU A 100 27.81 -18.80 18.73
C GLU A 100 28.31 -20.11 19.37
N SER A 101 27.49 -20.75 20.21
CA SER A 101 27.81 -22.07 20.77
C SER A 101 27.99 -23.14 19.69
N LEU A 102 27.19 -23.11 18.62
CA LEU A 102 27.32 -24.01 17.47
C LEU A 102 28.60 -23.72 16.66
N LYS A 103 28.98 -22.45 16.50
CA LYS A 103 30.26 -22.08 15.87
C LYS A 103 31.45 -22.61 16.66
N MET A 104 31.42 -22.50 17.99
CA MET A 104 32.46 -23.05 18.85
C MET A 104 32.55 -24.57 18.76
N LYS A 105 31.40 -25.28 18.72
CA LYS A 105 31.36 -26.73 18.50
C LYS A 105 31.92 -27.14 17.13
N LEU A 106 31.62 -26.37 16.08
CA LEU A 106 32.15 -26.59 14.73
C LEU A 106 33.67 -26.39 14.67
N GLN A 107 34.21 -25.39 15.39
CA GLN A 107 35.67 -25.20 15.49
C GLN A 107 36.32 -26.37 16.22
N ARG A 108 35.81 -26.75 17.40
CA ARG A 108 36.34 -27.91 18.14
C ARG A 108 36.28 -29.22 17.32
N LEU A 109 35.18 -29.43 16.58
CA LEU A 109 35.04 -30.59 15.69
C LEU A 109 36.10 -30.58 14.58
N LEU A 110 36.45 -29.40 14.06
CA LEU A 110 37.51 -29.26 13.07
C LEU A 110 38.88 -29.57 13.68
N ASP A 111 39.17 -29.01 14.86
CA ASP A 111 40.45 -29.20 15.54
C ASP A 111 40.69 -30.70 15.86
N SER A 112 39.71 -31.40 16.44
CA SER A 112 39.81 -32.85 16.72
C SER A 112 39.95 -33.71 15.46
N TYR A 113 39.38 -33.28 14.32
CA TYR A 113 39.60 -33.98 13.04
C TYR A 113 41.03 -33.77 12.52
N LEU A 114 41.59 -32.58 12.69
CA LEU A 114 42.98 -32.28 12.32
C LEU A 114 43.98 -33.04 13.18
N GLU A 115 43.65 -33.27 14.46
CA GLU A 115 44.41 -34.11 15.40
C GLU A 115 44.26 -35.62 15.11
N GLN A 116 43.44 -36.00 14.11
CA GLN A 116 43.14 -37.39 13.69
C GLN A 116 42.36 -38.22 14.73
N ASP A 117 41.72 -37.59 15.70
CA ASP A 117 40.90 -38.28 16.72
C ASP A 117 39.54 -38.75 16.20
N ILE A 118 39.15 -38.33 14.98
CA ILE A 118 37.81 -38.56 14.41
C ILE A 118 37.94 -39.06 12.97
N GLU A 119 37.20 -40.12 12.64
CA GLU A 119 37.08 -40.61 11.27
C GLU A 119 36.33 -39.61 10.38
N ARG A 120 36.72 -39.55 9.10
CA ARG A 120 36.18 -38.61 8.12
C ARG A 120 34.65 -38.69 7.99
N GLU A 121 34.08 -39.89 8.02
CA GLU A 121 32.63 -40.08 7.87
C GLU A 121 31.86 -39.46 9.03
N VAL A 122 32.32 -39.69 10.27
CA VAL A 122 31.73 -39.12 11.48
C VAL A 122 31.85 -37.59 11.49
N TYR A 123 33.00 -37.05 11.05
CA TYR A 123 33.19 -35.61 10.90
C TYR A 123 32.17 -34.98 9.93
N LEU A 124 32.00 -35.58 8.74
CA LEU A 124 31.08 -35.07 7.72
C LEU A 124 29.62 -35.07 8.20
N GLU A 125 29.19 -36.14 8.87
CA GLU A 125 27.84 -36.25 9.42
C GLU A 125 27.56 -35.16 10.48
N LYS A 126 28.46 -35.03 11.48
CA LYS A 126 28.30 -34.04 12.55
C LYS A 126 28.39 -32.60 12.02
N LYS A 127 29.27 -32.34 11.06
CA LYS A 127 29.39 -31.04 10.40
C LYS A 127 28.11 -30.67 9.67
N ALA A 128 27.54 -31.59 8.89
CA ALA A 128 26.29 -31.36 8.18
C ALA A 128 25.16 -31.03 9.16
N LYS A 129 25.06 -31.78 10.27
CA LYS A 129 24.08 -31.51 11.33
C LYS A 129 24.23 -30.10 11.92
N PHE A 130 25.41 -29.73 12.39
CA PHE A 130 25.63 -28.39 12.98
C PHE A 130 25.43 -27.24 11.98
N ILE A 131 25.82 -27.42 10.72
CA ILE A 131 25.58 -26.42 9.68
C ILE A 131 24.07 -26.26 9.43
N SER A 132 23.32 -27.36 9.38
CA SER A 132 21.86 -27.32 9.18
C SER A 132 21.13 -26.62 10.34
N GLU A 133 21.51 -26.93 11.58
CA GLU A 133 20.96 -26.28 12.78
C GLU A 133 21.27 -24.79 12.81
N LYS A 134 22.53 -24.41 12.53
CA LYS A 134 22.95 -23.01 12.43
C LYS A 134 22.10 -22.26 11.39
N LYS A 135 21.96 -22.83 10.19
CA LYS A 135 21.19 -22.22 9.11
C LYS A 135 19.71 -22.06 9.48
N SER A 136 19.11 -23.06 10.12
CA SER A 136 17.73 -22.98 10.61
C SER A 136 17.52 -21.86 11.63
N LEU A 137 18.47 -21.65 12.54
CA LEU A 137 18.41 -20.57 13.53
C LEU A 137 18.61 -19.18 12.87
N GLU A 138 19.49 -19.07 11.89
CA GLU A 138 19.67 -17.84 11.10
C GLU A 138 18.40 -17.47 10.33
N GLU A 139 17.75 -18.45 9.70
CA GLU A 139 16.47 -18.29 9.01
C GLU A 139 15.35 -17.85 9.96
N LYS A 140 15.29 -18.42 11.18
CA LYS A 140 14.33 -18.00 12.22
C LYS A 140 14.50 -16.53 12.58
N ILE A 141 15.73 -16.03 12.71
CA ILE A 141 15.99 -14.60 12.99
C ILE A 141 15.47 -13.73 11.84
N VAL A 142 15.76 -14.10 10.59
CA VAL A 142 15.32 -13.34 9.41
C VAL A 142 13.79 -13.30 9.34
N HIS A 143 13.14 -14.45 9.52
CA HIS A 143 11.68 -14.57 9.49
C HIS A 143 11.02 -13.72 10.58
N LEU A 144 11.54 -13.73 11.80
CA LEU A 144 10.99 -12.94 12.91
C LEU A 144 11.13 -11.45 12.67
N LYS A 145 12.29 -11.01 12.17
CA LYS A 145 12.48 -9.61 11.77
C LYS A 145 11.50 -9.22 10.69
N GLN A 146 11.36 -10.03 9.63
CA GLN A 146 10.47 -9.72 8.52
C GLN A 146 8.99 -9.71 8.93
N LYS A 147 8.53 -10.65 9.78
CA LYS A 147 7.15 -10.66 10.28
C LYS A 147 6.84 -9.43 11.13
N ARG A 148 7.79 -8.98 11.95
CA ARG A 148 7.59 -7.84 12.87
C ARG A 148 7.78 -6.49 12.19
N THR A 149 8.85 -6.28 11.43
CA THR A 149 9.15 -4.96 10.83
C THR A 149 8.68 -4.83 9.38
N GLY A 150 8.16 -5.89 8.77
CA GLY A 150 7.78 -5.90 7.36
C GLY A 150 6.64 -4.95 6.98
N TRP A 151 5.80 -4.54 7.94
CA TRP A 151 4.70 -3.60 7.72
C TRP A 151 5.10 -2.14 7.96
N ILE A 152 6.22 -1.88 8.64
CA ILE A 152 6.67 -0.53 9.02
C ILE A 152 7.01 0.30 7.78
N GLU A 153 7.81 -0.25 6.86
CA GLU A 153 8.21 0.49 5.65
C GLU A 153 7.02 0.75 4.70
N PRO A 154 6.15 -0.24 4.40
CA PRO A 154 4.92 0.02 3.65
C PRO A 154 4.02 1.09 4.28
N MET A 155 3.91 1.12 5.61
CA MET A 155 3.11 2.14 6.31
C MET A 155 3.76 3.52 6.22
N LYS A 156 5.08 3.61 6.33
CA LYS A 156 5.82 4.87 6.15
C LYS A 156 5.69 5.42 4.73
N GLU A 157 5.76 4.57 3.72
CA GLU A 157 5.50 4.95 2.33
C GLU A 157 4.05 5.45 2.15
N TRP A 158 3.08 4.73 2.73
CA TRP A 158 1.68 5.13 2.67
C TRP A 158 1.42 6.51 3.30
N ILE A 159 2.01 6.80 4.48
CA ILE A 159 1.90 8.11 5.14
C ILE A 159 2.43 9.22 4.21
N LYS A 160 3.63 9.04 3.64
CA LYS A 160 4.23 10.02 2.72
C LYS A 160 3.37 10.27 1.49
N GLU A 161 2.77 9.22 0.94
CA GLU A 161 1.88 9.36 -0.22
C GLU A 161 0.59 10.08 0.14
N ALA A 162 0.00 9.78 1.29
CA ALA A 162 -1.22 10.41 1.76
C ALA A 162 -1.02 11.89 2.09
N GLU A 163 0.15 12.24 2.64
CA GLU A 163 0.57 13.61 2.92
C GLU A 163 0.84 14.42 1.64
N ASN A 164 1.45 13.79 0.62
CA ASN A 164 1.72 14.47 -0.67
C ASN A 164 0.50 14.53 -1.60
N LEU A 165 -0.59 13.83 -1.27
CA LEU A 165 -1.77 13.74 -2.11
C LEU A 165 -2.42 15.09 -2.46
N PRO A 166 -2.52 16.08 -1.55
CA PRO A 166 -3.00 17.42 -1.90
C PRO A 166 -2.16 18.13 -2.96
N LYS A 167 -0.83 17.92 -2.96
CA LYS A 167 0.07 18.51 -3.97
C LYS A 167 -0.23 17.90 -5.34
N ILE A 168 -0.30 16.57 -5.41
CA ILE A 168 -0.64 15.82 -6.63
C ILE A 168 -2.04 16.18 -7.14
N ALA A 169 -3.01 16.39 -6.25
CA ALA A 169 -4.37 16.76 -6.62
C ALA A 169 -4.43 18.16 -7.26
N ARG A 170 -3.63 19.12 -6.78
CA ARG A 170 -3.63 20.50 -7.29
C ARG A 170 -2.78 20.68 -8.54
N GLU A 171 -1.73 19.88 -8.71
CA GLU A 171 -0.87 19.95 -9.89
C GLU A 171 -1.60 19.49 -11.16
N HIS A 172 -1.17 19.98 -12.32
CA HIS A 172 -1.74 19.57 -13.62
C HIS A 172 -1.12 18.29 -14.20
N ASN A 173 -0.37 17.53 -13.40
CA ASN A 173 0.24 16.28 -13.85
C ASN A 173 -0.78 15.13 -13.88
N LEU A 174 -1.34 14.89 -15.06
CA LEU A 174 -2.33 13.84 -15.30
C LEU A 174 -1.77 12.42 -15.09
N LEU A 175 -0.46 12.22 -15.24
CA LEU A 175 0.15 10.90 -15.05
C LEU A 175 0.19 10.55 -13.56
N ASP A 176 0.61 11.48 -12.72
CA ASP A 176 0.70 11.25 -11.27
C ASP A 176 -0.68 11.06 -10.66
N LYS A 177 -1.66 11.88 -11.06
CA LYS A 177 -3.07 11.68 -10.68
C LYS A 177 -3.59 10.32 -11.11
N LYS A 178 -3.25 9.86 -12.32
CA LYS A 178 -3.66 8.53 -12.81
C LYS A 178 -3.02 7.40 -12.01
N VAL A 179 -1.75 7.53 -11.64
CA VAL A 179 -1.03 6.56 -10.80
C VAL A 179 -1.68 6.49 -9.42
N MET A 180 -1.89 7.63 -8.78
CA MET A 180 -2.54 7.71 -7.45
C MET A 180 -3.98 7.23 -7.48
N ALA A 181 -4.77 7.65 -8.46
CA ALA A 181 -6.15 7.19 -8.63
C ALA A 181 -6.21 5.66 -8.85
N LYS A 182 -5.26 5.07 -9.57
CA LYS A 182 -5.17 3.61 -9.72
C LYS A 182 -4.79 2.94 -8.39
N LYS A 183 -3.91 3.54 -7.59
CA LYS A 183 -3.49 3.00 -6.29
C LYS A 183 -4.60 3.06 -5.24
N ILE A 184 -5.33 4.18 -5.18
CA ILE A 184 -6.40 4.42 -4.20
C ILE A 184 -7.69 3.69 -4.59
N PHE A 185 -8.13 3.86 -5.84
CA PHE A 185 -9.45 3.39 -6.29
C PHE A 185 -9.40 2.04 -7.02
N GLY A 186 -8.24 1.60 -7.47
CA GLY A 186 -8.09 0.34 -8.21
C GLY A 186 -8.95 0.28 -9.49
N SER A 187 -9.81 -0.72 -9.56
CA SER A 187 -10.81 -0.91 -10.62
C SER A 187 -12.17 -0.27 -10.33
N ASN A 188 -12.33 0.40 -9.18
CA ASN A 188 -13.62 0.83 -8.66
C ASN A 188 -13.96 2.28 -9.03
N LEU A 189 -13.06 2.99 -9.72
CA LEU A 189 -13.33 4.32 -10.25
C LEU A 189 -14.27 4.25 -11.46
N ARG A 190 -15.41 4.95 -11.39
CA ARG A 190 -16.45 4.92 -12.43
C ARG A 190 -16.84 6.32 -12.91
N LEU A 191 -17.28 6.41 -14.16
CA LEU A 191 -17.91 7.58 -14.73
C LEU A 191 -19.42 7.31 -14.90
N THR A 192 -20.26 8.08 -14.20
CA THR A 192 -21.72 7.95 -14.21
C THR A 192 -22.38 9.32 -14.34
N GLY A 193 -23.22 9.51 -15.34
CA GLY A 193 -23.84 10.81 -15.63
C GLY A 193 -22.82 11.94 -15.86
N GLY A 194 -21.61 11.63 -16.32
CA GLY A 194 -20.53 12.61 -16.42
C GLY A 194 -19.89 13.01 -15.08
N GLN A 195 -20.14 12.24 -14.01
CA GLN A 195 -19.50 12.39 -12.70
C GLN A 195 -18.55 11.22 -12.40
N VAL A 196 -17.36 11.54 -11.87
CA VAL A 196 -16.39 10.55 -11.37
C VAL A 196 -16.81 10.14 -9.96
N VAL A 197 -17.12 8.87 -9.79
CA VAL A 197 -17.57 8.30 -8.52
C VAL A 197 -16.68 7.14 -8.08
N TRP A 198 -16.49 7.04 -6.77
CA TRP A 198 -15.88 5.92 -6.09
C TRP A 198 -17.01 5.16 -5.36
N GLY A 199 -17.45 4.02 -5.89
CA GLY A 199 -18.61 3.30 -5.33
C GLY A 199 -19.34 2.36 -6.31
N GLU A 200 -20.24 1.54 -5.78
CA GLU A 200 -20.68 0.20 -6.23
C GLU A 200 -21.39 0.00 -7.60
N ILE A 201 -21.40 -1.26 -8.05
CA ILE A 201 -22.49 -1.85 -8.85
C ILE A 201 -23.63 -2.13 -7.87
N LYS A 202 -24.86 -1.70 -8.14
CA LYS A 202 -26.06 -2.17 -7.43
C LYS A 202 -25.96 -3.70 -7.29
N ASN A 203 -25.64 -4.20 -6.08
CA ASN A 203 -25.60 -5.60 -5.59
C ASN A 203 -24.29 -5.91 -4.85
N GLY A 204 -24.28 -5.67 -3.53
CA GLY A 204 -23.39 -6.32 -2.57
C GLY A 204 -22.17 -5.49 -2.15
N ASP A 205 -22.10 -5.18 -0.86
CA ASP A 205 -21.00 -4.47 -0.23
C ASP A 205 -19.71 -5.30 -0.26
N ASN A 206 -18.86 -4.93 -1.22
CA ASN A 206 -17.48 -5.40 -1.35
C ASN A 206 -16.55 -4.19 -1.34
N SER A 207 -16.84 -3.20 -0.48
CA SER A 207 -15.93 -2.09 -0.26
C SER A 207 -14.54 -2.63 0.06
N PRO A 208 -13.50 -2.31 -0.72
CA PRO A 208 -12.15 -2.75 -0.41
C PRO A 208 -11.79 -2.20 0.97
N LYS A 209 -11.47 -3.10 1.92
CA LYS A 209 -10.86 -2.77 3.20
C LYS A 209 -9.44 -2.24 2.95
N ASN A 210 -9.32 -1.09 2.29
CA ASN A 210 -8.05 -0.44 2.00
C ASN A 210 -7.80 0.66 3.04
N PRO A 211 -6.53 0.95 3.38
CA PRO A 211 -6.18 2.03 4.33
C PRO A 211 -6.78 3.39 3.94
N TRP A 212 -6.94 3.62 2.64
CA TRP A 212 -7.52 4.83 2.06
C TRP A 212 -9.00 5.02 2.40
N ALA A 213 -9.80 3.96 2.48
CA ALA A 213 -11.21 4.04 2.85
C ALA A 213 -11.39 4.53 4.29
N ALA A 214 -10.52 4.09 5.21
CA ALA A 214 -10.52 4.57 6.58
C ALA A 214 -10.20 6.08 6.63
N LEU A 215 -9.20 6.53 5.88
CA LEU A 215 -8.85 7.96 5.81
C LEU A 215 -9.98 8.81 5.22
N CYS A 216 -10.64 8.33 4.16
CA CYS A 216 -11.81 9.01 3.58
C CYS A 216 -12.98 9.11 4.59
N ALA A 217 -13.26 8.03 5.33
CA ALA A 217 -14.29 8.04 6.36
C ALA A 217 -13.97 9.04 7.48
N VAL A 218 -12.71 9.09 7.93
CA VAL A 218 -12.25 10.06 8.94
C VAL A 218 -12.44 11.49 8.44
N ASN A 219 -12.07 11.80 7.20
CA ASN A 219 -12.25 13.14 6.62
C ASN A 219 -13.73 13.52 6.45
N GLN A 220 -14.62 12.57 6.14
CA GLN A 220 -16.07 12.80 6.12
C GLN A 220 -16.61 13.15 7.51
N ILE A 221 -16.16 12.42 8.55
CA ILE A 221 -16.57 12.71 9.93
C ILE A 221 -16.07 14.10 10.38
N PHE A 222 -14.85 14.50 10.04
CA PHE A 222 -14.31 15.82 10.38
C PHE A 222 -15.01 16.97 9.65
N THR A 223 -15.47 16.75 8.42
CA THR A 223 -16.24 17.75 7.67
C THR A 223 -17.66 17.92 8.24
N GLU A 224 -18.24 16.86 8.82
CA GLU A 224 -19.55 16.90 9.47
C GLU A 224 -19.49 17.35 10.95
N ASN A 225 -18.38 17.11 11.64
CA ASN A 225 -18.18 17.46 13.06
C ASN A 225 -16.73 17.86 13.37
N PRO A 226 -16.35 19.15 13.25
CA PRO A 226 -14.98 19.59 13.48
C PRO A 226 -14.52 19.54 14.96
N LYS A 227 -15.40 19.14 15.91
CA LYS A 227 -15.13 19.14 17.36
C LYS A 227 -14.99 17.76 18.00
N SER A 228 -15.15 16.66 17.27
CA SER A 228 -15.01 15.32 17.84
C SER A 228 -13.54 14.89 17.89
N PHE A 229 -12.88 15.21 19.01
CA PHE A 229 -11.65 14.53 19.41
C PHE A 229 -12.02 13.08 19.78
N PHE A 230 -11.92 12.16 18.82
CA PHE A 230 -12.00 10.74 19.14
C PHE A 230 -10.73 10.35 19.88
N LEU A 231 -10.80 10.37 21.21
CA LEU A 231 -9.86 9.67 22.09
C LEU A 231 -10.03 8.17 21.84
N VAL A 232 -9.32 7.64 20.85
CA VAL A 232 -9.16 6.19 20.71
C VAL A 232 -8.22 5.75 21.84
N ALA A 233 -8.68 4.85 22.71
CA ALA A 233 -7.84 4.19 23.71
C ALA A 233 -6.63 3.52 23.01
N PRO A 234 -5.47 3.35 23.64
CA PRO A 234 -4.27 2.86 22.96
C PRO A 234 -4.14 1.33 23.03
N PRO A 235 -4.58 0.57 22.01
CA PRO A 235 -3.83 -0.57 21.54
C PRO A 235 -2.98 -0.11 20.35
N GLY A 236 -1.73 -0.56 20.28
CA GLY A 236 -0.84 -0.26 19.16
C GLY A 236 -1.49 -0.56 17.80
N PHE A 237 -1.03 0.12 16.75
CA PHE A 237 -1.57 -0.02 15.39
C PHE A 237 -1.26 -1.38 14.74
N GLU A 238 -0.71 -2.33 15.50
CA GLU A 238 -0.34 -3.66 15.02
C GLU A 238 -1.56 -4.39 14.44
N PRO A 239 -1.50 -4.86 13.19
CA PRO A 239 -2.44 -5.84 12.69
C PRO A 239 -2.35 -7.10 13.57
N GLY A 240 -3.49 -7.60 14.03
CA GLY A 240 -3.54 -8.83 14.84
C GLY A 240 -2.75 -9.95 14.17
N LEU A 241 -1.72 -10.45 14.85
CA LEU A 241 -0.93 -11.58 14.38
C LEU A 241 -1.87 -12.78 14.19
N PRO A 242 -1.87 -13.46 13.03
CA PRO A 242 -2.55 -14.74 12.92
C PRO A 242 -1.86 -15.72 13.89
N HIS A 243 -2.68 -16.28 14.78
CA HIS A 243 -2.33 -17.36 15.71
C HIS A 243 -1.88 -18.62 14.97
#